data_AF-A0A4W5JQC4-F1
#
_entry.id   AF-A0A4W5JQC4-F1
#
_cell.length_a   1.000
_cell.length_b   1.000
_cell.length_c   1.000
_cell.angle_alpha   90.00
_cell.angle_beta   90.00
_cell.angle_gamma   90.00
#
_symmetry.space_group_name_H-M   'P 1'
#
loop_
_entity.id
_entity.type
_entity.pdbx_description
1 polymer ?
#
loop_
_entity_poly.entity_id
_entity_poly.type
_entity_poly.pdbx_seq_one_letter_code
_entity_poly.pdbx_strand_id
1 'polypeptide(L)'
;MFSALLGHKPQFVRLLLENGVCLREFLGDQTTLCDLYTQLPTSCFFLRRLAKRIQTEKCRRSQTLSPRGVAGRTISLSHVSDEIRHLLGSFTQPLYPLPGLYSTRYPKEDVAVTLPPKEQLELQASPDPDRGPGRDSDRGEETFRDPGGDLFLWAILQNKKELAEIAWEQVE
;
A
#
# COMPACT_ATOMS: atom_id res chain seq x y z
N MET A 1 -17.54 12.77 6.83
CA MET A 1 -16.35 12.08 7.35
C MET A 1 -15.05 12.73 6.90
N PHE A 2 -14.75 12.76 5.59
CA PHE A 2 -13.52 13.32 5.03
C PHE A 2 -13.13 14.72 5.55
N SER A 3 -14.03 15.70 5.50
CA SER A 3 -13.75 17.07 5.99
C SER A 3 -13.50 17.15 7.50
N ALA A 4 -14.08 16.23 8.29
CA ALA A 4 -13.84 16.17 9.73
C ALA A 4 -12.45 15.62 10.04
N LEU A 5 -11.98 14.64 9.25
CA LEU A 5 -10.62 14.09 9.32
C LEU A 5 -9.59 15.17 8.99
N LEU A 6 -9.75 15.85 7.84
CA LEU A 6 -8.83 16.91 7.40
C LEU A 6 -8.86 18.13 8.32
N GLY A 7 -10.03 18.48 8.85
CA GLY A 7 -10.19 19.56 9.81
C GLY A 7 -9.65 19.23 11.20
N HIS A 8 -9.11 18.03 11.42
CA HIS A 8 -8.66 17.53 12.71
C HIS A 8 -9.71 17.70 13.82
N LYS A 9 -10.95 17.31 13.53
CA LYS A 9 -12.10 17.42 14.45
C LYS A 9 -12.50 16.04 14.99
N PRO A 10 -11.78 15.48 15.98
CA PRO A 10 -12.02 14.13 16.49
C PRO A 10 -13.44 13.93 17.02
N GLN A 11 -14.03 14.94 17.68
CA GLN A 11 -15.40 14.87 18.16
C GLN A 11 -16.43 14.65 17.03
N PHE A 12 -16.23 15.30 15.88
CA PHE A 12 -17.09 15.06 14.71
C PHE A 12 -16.85 13.70 14.08
N VAL A 13 -15.60 13.22 14.08
CA VAL A 13 -15.25 11.89 13.57
C VAL A 13 -15.90 10.81 14.42
N ARG A 14 -15.79 10.90 15.75
CA ARG A 14 -16.46 10.00 16.70
C ARG A 14 -17.97 10.02 16.52
N LEU A 15 -18.57 11.21 16.47
CA LEU A 15 -20.01 11.34 16.24
C LEU A 15 -20.44 10.68 14.93
N LEU A 16 -19.69 10.86 13.84
CA LEU A 16 -20.01 10.24 12.55
C LEU A 16 -19.92 8.71 12.59
N LEU A 17 -18.91 8.15 13.26
CA LEU A 17 -18.78 6.72 13.44
C LEU A 17 -19.93 6.15 14.28
N GLU A 18 -20.29 6.82 15.38
CA GLU A 18 -21.44 6.44 16.23
C GLU A 18 -22.78 6.52 15.49
N ASN A 19 -22.90 7.40 14.49
CA ASN A 19 -24.11 7.55 13.67
C ASN A 19 -24.13 6.62 12.44
N GLY A 20 -23.25 5.61 12.38
CA GLY A 20 -23.32 4.55 11.37
C GLY A 20 -22.48 4.78 10.11
N VAL A 21 -21.50 5.70 10.14
CA VAL A 21 -20.51 5.76 9.06
C VAL A 21 -19.59 4.55 9.13
N CYS A 22 -19.65 3.67 8.13
CA CYS A 22 -18.76 2.52 8.01
C CYS A 22 -17.41 2.90 7.40
N LEU A 23 -16.30 2.63 8.10
CA LEU A 23 -14.95 2.91 7.57
C LEU A 23 -14.59 2.03 6.37
N ARG A 24 -15.09 0.78 6.32
CA ARG A 24 -14.83 -0.14 5.21
C ARG A 24 -15.46 0.36 3.91
N GLU A 25 -16.62 0.98 3.98
CA GLU A 25 -17.27 1.63 2.83
C GLU A 25 -16.59 2.96 2.49
N PHE A 26 -16.22 3.76 3.49
CA PHE A 26 -15.60 5.07 3.28
C PHE A 26 -14.17 4.99 2.71
N LEU A 27 -13.35 4.02 3.16
CA LEU A 27 -11.96 3.80 2.70
C LEU A 27 -11.83 2.65 1.69
N GLY A 28 -12.96 2.09 1.23
CA GLY A 28 -12.97 1.02 0.23
C GLY A 28 -12.21 1.41 -1.03
N ASP A 29 -12.39 2.66 -1.47
CA ASP A 29 -11.63 3.20 -2.60
C ASP A 29 -10.23 3.67 -2.17
N GLN A 30 -9.20 3.15 -2.84
CA GLN A 30 -7.81 3.59 -2.65
C GLN A 30 -7.62 5.09 -2.91
N THR A 31 -8.45 5.68 -3.78
CA THR A 31 -8.45 7.12 -4.11
C THR A 31 -8.72 7.98 -2.87
N THR A 32 -9.67 7.60 -2.02
CA THR A 32 -10.00 8.37 -0.81
C THR A 32 -8.82 8.39 0.17
N LEU A 33 -8.10 7.27 0.31
CA LEU A 33 -6.90 7.23 1.13
C LEU A 33 -5.74 8.03 0.50
N CYS A 34 -5.54 7.94 -0.83
CA CYS A 34 -4.58 8.80 -1.54
C CYS A 34 -4.83 10.28 -1.26
N ASP A 35 -6.10 10.70 -1.31
CA ASP A 35 -6.49 12.10 -1.08
C ASP A 35 -6.21 12.52 0.37
N LEU A 36 -6.47 11.65 1.34
CA LEU A 36 -6.11 11.89 2.74
C LEU A 36 -4.60 12.08 2.93
N TYR A 37 -3.76 11.28 2.27
CA TYR A 37 -2.30 11.44 2.33
C TYR A 37 -1.82 12.69 1.61
N THR A 38 -2.47 13.07 0.51
CA THR A 38 -2.12 14.25 -0.28
C THR A 38 -2.44 15.54 0.47
N GLN A 39 -3.50 15.54 1.28
CA GLN A 39 -3.96 16.68 2.05
C GLN A 39 -3.40 16.73 3.49
N LEU A 40 -2.36 15.95 3.78
CA LEU A 40 -1.64 16.03 5.05
C LEU A 40 -1.03 17.43 5.28
N PRO A 41 -0.98 17.92 6.53
CA PRO A 41 -0.37 19.22 6.85
C PRO A 41 1.07 19.32 6.34
N THR A 42 1.47 20.49 5.83
CA THR A 42 2.84 20.73 5.33
C THR A 42 3.91 20.65 6.42
N SER A 43 3.52 20.80 7.69
CA SER A 43 4.34 20.59 8.88
C SER A 43 4.65 19.12 9.16
N CYS A 44 3.90 18.19 8.56
CA CYS A 44 4.07 16.75 8.75
C CYS A 44 5.45 16.29 8.26
N PHE A 45 6.23 15.68 9.16
CA PHE A 45 7.57 15.16 8.85
C PHE A 45 7.51 14.09 7.77
N PHE A 46 6.53 13.19 7.84
CA PHE A 46 6.33 12.13 6.86
C PHE A 46 6.18 12.70 5.45
N LEU A 47 5.28 13.67 5.26
CA LEU A 47 5.04 14.31 3.97
C LEU A 47 6.32 14.99 3.44
N ARG A 48 7.07 15.69 4.29
CA ARG A 48 8.36 16.30 3.92
C ARG A 48 9.38 15.26 3.45
N ARG A 49 9.48 14.13 4.16
CA ARG A 49 10.43 13.05 3.86
C ARG A 49 10.05 12.31 2.57
N LEU A 50 8.76 12.01 2.41
CA LEU A 50 8.17 11.44 1.20
C LEU A 50 8.46 12.30 -0.05
N ALA A 51 8.27 13.61 0.03
CA ALA A 51 8.56 14.49 -1.11
C ALA A 51 10.04 14.57 -1.47
N LYS A 52 10.94 14.54 -0.47
CA LYS A 52 12.37 14.46 -0.73
C LYS A 52 12.70 13.19 -1.52
N ARG A 53 12.13 12.05 -1.14
CA ARG A 53 12.34 10.79 -1.87
C ARG A 53 11.81 10.81 -3.29
N ILE A 54 10.58 11.28 -3.48
CA ILE A 54 9.99 11.40 -4.82
C ILE A 54 10.87 12.27 -5.72
N GLN A 55 11.42 13.37 -5.18
CA GLN A 55 12.35 14.23 -5.92
C GLN A 55 13.68 13.53 -6.22
N THR A 56 14.26 12.80 -5.25
CA THR A 56 15.52 12.05 -5.46
C THR A 56 15.36 10.97 -6.53
N GLU A 57 14.26 10.21 -6.51
CA GLU A 57 13.96 9.19 -7.52
C GLU A 57 13.75 9.80 -8.91
N LYS A 58 13.05 10.95 -9.00
CA LYS A 58 12.94 11.70 -10.26
C LYS A 58 14.29 12.16 -10.78
N CYS A 59 15.19 12.69 -9.93
CA CYS A 59 16.54 13.09 -10.34
C CYS A 59 17.41 11.91 -10.79
N ARG A 60 17.27 10.73 -10.17
CA ARG A 60 17.99 9.52 -10.60
C ARG A 60 17.55 9.03 -11.98
N ARG A 61 16.24 9.11 -12.27
CA ARG A 61 15.67 8.73 -13.57
C ARG A 61 15.83 9.80 -14.64
N SER A 62 15.97 11.07 -14.23
CA SER A 62 16.10 12.24 -15.11
C SER A 62 17.55 12.72 -15.16
N GLN A 63 18.47 11.87 -15.61
CA GLN A 63 19.79 12.33 -16.11
C GLN A 63 19.69 12.89 -17.56
N THR A 64 18.49 12.99 -18.12
CA THR A 64 18.24 13.63 -19.41
C THR A 64 17.08 14.62 -19.29
N LEU A 65 17.40 15.91 -19.40
CA LEU A 65 16.53 17.08 -19.63
C LEU A 65 16.06 17.91 -18.40
N SER A 66 16.07 19.22 -18.64
CA SER A 66 16.14 20.40 -17.75
C SER A 66 15.02 20.62 -16.72
N PRO A 67 15.26 21.50 -15.71
CA PRO A 67 14.32 21.83 -14.66
C PRO A 67 13.47 23.05 -15.01
N ARG A 68 12.18 22.86 -15.33
CA ARG A 68 11.18 23.94 -15.16
C ARG A 68 9.77 23.38 -15.19
N GLY A 69 9.09 23.51 -14.06
CA GLY A 69 7.67 23.19 -13.94
C GLY A 69 7.37 22.92 -12.47
N VAL A 70 6.41 23.66 -11.92
CA VAL A 70 5.83 23.41 -10.60
C VAL A 70 5.23 22.01 -10.65
N ALA A 71 6.03 21.00 -10.35
CA ALA A 71 5.60 19.62 -10.35
C ALA A 71 4.63 19.47 -9.20
N GLY A 72 3.34 19.55 -9.53
CA GLY A 72 2.25 19.16 -8.64
C GLY A 72 2.65 17.87 -7.94
N ARG A 73 2.57 17.89 -6.62
CA ARG A 73 3.03 16.82 -5.73
C ARG A 73 2.04 15.67 -5.81
N THR A 74 2.04 14.94 -6.93
CA THR A 74 1.20 13.75 -7.10
C THR A 74 1.79 12.62 -6.26
N ILE A 75 1.23 12.45 -5.06
CA ILE A 75 1.56 11.35 -4.15
C ILE A 75 0.70 10.15 -4.56
N SER A 76 1.32 8.99 -4.74
CA SER A 76 0.62 7.72 -4.92
C SER A 76 0.85 6.81 -3.72
N LEU A 77 -0.05 5.85 -3.49
CA LEU A 77 0.08 4.90 -2.38
C LEU A 77 1.35 4.06 -2.45
N SER A 78 1.91 3.81 -3.63
CA SER A 78 3.21 3.14 -3.77
C SER A 78 4.34 3.93 -3.09
N HIS A 79 4.41 5.24 -3.32
CA HIS A 79 5.40 6.10 -2.67
C HIS A 79 5.18 6.14 -1.14
N VAL A 80 3.92 6.16 -0.70
CA VAL A 80 3.55 6.13 0.73
C VAL A 80 3.98 4.80 1.36
N SER A 81 3.67 3.68 0.72
CA SER A 81 4.04 2.32 1.11
C SER A 81 5.55 2.15 1.23
N ASP A 82 6.29 2.65 0.24
CA ASP A 82 7.76 2.63 0.27
C ASP A 82 8.29 3.41 1.48
N GLU A 83 7.82 4.64 1.70
CA GLU A 83 8.31 5.43 2.83
C GLU A 83 7.95 4.80 4.19
N ILE A 84 6.74 4.25 4.33
CA ILE A 84 6.34 3.53 5.54
C ILE A 84 7.22 2.30 5.76
N ARG A 85 7.49 1.50 4.71
CA ARG A 85 8.41 0.36 4.79
C ARG A 85 9.81 0.79 5.20
N HIS A 86 10.29 1.95 4.75
CA HIS A 86 11.58 2.48 5.21
C HIS A 86 11.58 2.96 6.67
N LEU A 87 10.42 3.32 7.23
CA LEU A 87 10.28 3.65 8.65
C LEU A 87 10.17 2.38 9.51
N LEU A 88 9.45 1.37 9.04
CA LEU A 88 9.25 0.11 9.75
C LEU A 88 10.47 -0.83 9.65
N GLY A 89 11.18 -0.80 8.53
CA GLY A 89 12.36 -1.62 8.24
C GLY A 89 12.18 -2.50 7.00
N SER A 90 13.30 -2.90 6.39
CA SER A 90 13.30 -3.69 5.14
C SER A 90 12.71 -5.10 5.28
N PHE A 91 12.60 -5.59 6.51
CA PHE A 91 12.00 -6.89 6.84
C PHE A 91 10.48 -6.91 6.66
N THR A 92 9.81 -5.75 6.64
CA THR A 92 8.35 -5.70 6.45
C THR A 92 7.99 -5.73 4.96
N GLN A 93 6.80 -6.24 4.66
CA GLN A 93 6.19 -6.11 3.34
C GLN A 93 5.68 -4.69 3.10
N PRO A 94 5.55 -4.24 1.84
CA PRO A 94 4.85 -3.01 1.50
C PRO A 94 3.39 -3.07 1.96
N LEU A 95 2.90 -2.07 2.69
CA LEU A 95 1.51 -2.04 3.20
C LEU A 95 0.48 -1.84 2.08
N TYR A 96 0.84 -1.09 1.04
CA TYR A 96 0.02 -0.87 -0.15
C TYR A 96 0.76 -1.41 -1.39
N PRO A 97 0.68 -2.71 -1.69
CA PRO A 97 1.27 -3.27 -2.90
C PRO A 97 0.49 -2.82 -4.14
N LEU A 98 1.20 -2.63 -5.26
CA LEU A 98 0.54 -2.34 -6.53
C LEU A 98 -0.21 -3.58 -7.03
N PRO A 99 -1.44 -3.42 -7.56
CA PRO A 99 -2.10 -4.48 -8.32
C PRO A 99 -1.21 -4.86 -9.52
N GLY A 100 -0.70 -6.10 -9.54
CA GLY A 100 0.06 -6.66 -10.67
C GLY A 100 1.56 -6.91 -10.45
N LEU A 101 2.11 -6.67 -9.25
CA LEU A 101 3.53 -6.98 -8.92
C LEU A 101 3.72 -8.05 -7.84
N TYR A 102 2.71 -8.86 -7.54
CA TYR A 102 2.83 -10.04 -6.68
C TYR A 102 3.63 -11.16 -7.38
N SER A 103 4.88 -10.87 -7.71
CA SER A 103 5.94 -11.87 -7.89
C SER A 103 7.30 -11.17 -7.88
N THR A 104 7.71 -10.65 -6.73
CA THR A 104 9.15 -10.57 -6.45
C THR A 104 9.43 -11.37 -5.20
N ARG A 105 9.31 -12.69 -5.41
CA ARG A 105 10.26 -13.71 -4.99
C ARG A 105 11.20 -13.21 -3.89
N TYR A 106 10.83 -13.43 -2.63
CA TYR A 106 11.82 -13.57 -1.58
C TYR A 106 12.79 -14.68 -2.02
N PRO A 107 14.12 -14.47 -2.02
CA PRO A 107 15.03 -15.60 -2.09
C PRO A 107 14.85 -16.36 -0.78
N LYS A 108 14.12 -17.48 -0.81
CA LYS A 108 14.34 -18.53 0.18
C LYS A 108 15.79 -18.97 -0.03
N GLU A 109 16.58 -18.86 1.03
CA GLU A 109 17.90 -19.44 1.11
C GLU A 109 17.72 -20.96 1.18
N ASP A 110 17.43 -21.60 0.04
CA ASP A 110 17.37 -23.04 -0.06
C ASP A 110 18.81 -23.58 -0.09
N VAL A 111 19.31 -23.94 1.09
CA VAL A 111 20.38 -24.93 1.21
C VAL A 111 19.83 -26.26 0.69
N ALA A 112 20.10 -26.55 -0.57
CA ALA A 112 19.88 -27.86 -1.16
C ALA A 112 21.22 -28.47 -1.57
N VAL A 113 21.52 -29.57 -0.88
CA VAL A 113 22.69 -30.43 -1.05
C VAL A 113 22.78 -30.98 -2.48
N THR A 114 24.01 -31.00 -3.00
CA THR A 114 24.44 -31.57 -4.28
C THR A 114 24.08 -33.05 -4.43
N LEU A 115 23.66 -33.50 -5.65
CA LEU A 115 24.15 -34.66 -6.44
C LEU A 115 23.21 -35.02 -7.65
N PRO A 116 23.66 -35.77 -8.69
CA PRO A 116 23.75 -35.29 -10.10
C PRO A 116 22.77 -35.99 -11.11
N PRO A 117 22.87 -35.79 -12.45
CA PRO A 117 21.76 -35.89 -13.41
C PRO A 117 21.61 -37.26 -14.08
N LYS A 118 20.39 -37.57 -14.56
CA LYS A 118 20.16 -38.60 -15.59
C LYS A 118 19.15 -38.13 -16.64
N GLU A 119 19.53 -38.41 -17.89
CA GLU A 119 18.89 -38.07 -19.16
C GLU A 119 17.67 -38.94 -19.49
N GLN A 120 16.98 -38.55 -20.59
CA GLN A 120 16.01 -39.29 -21.42
C GLN A 120 14.58 -39.40 -20.84
N LEU A 121 13.47 -39.18 -21.57
CA LEU A 121 13.18 -39.33 -23.00
C LEU A 121 11.86 -38.56 -23.33
N GLU A 122 11.68 -38.14 -24.59
CA GLU A 122 10.45 -37.55 -25.13
C GLU A 122 9.24 -38.49 -25.07
N LEU A 123 8.02 -37.96 -24.90
CA LEU A 123 6.80 -38.49 -25.52
C LEU A 123 5.69 -37.43 -25.57
N GLN A 124 5.26 -37.14 -26.80
CA GLN A 124 4.13 -36.30 -27.18
C GLN A 124 2.80 -36.97 -26.78
N ALA A 125 1.84 -36.20 -26.27
CA ALA A 125 0.43 -36.57 -26.28
C ALA A 125 -0.46 -35.31 -26.32
N SER A 126 -1.44 -35.35 -27.22
CA SER A 126 -2.36 -34.31 -27.69
C SER A 126 -3.29 -33.70 -26.61
N PRO A 127 -3.90 -32.52 -26.84
CA PRO A 127 -4.86 -31.93 -25.90
C PRO A 127 -6.29 -32.45 -26.14
N ASP A 128 -6.91 -33.00 -25.10
CA ASP A 128 -8.35 -33.27 -25.02
C ASP A 128 -9.13 -31.95 -24.80
N PRO A 129 -10.20 -31.66 -25.57
CA PRO A 129 -10.91 -30.38 -25.50
C PRO A 129 -12.16 -30.41 -24.60
N ASP A 130 -12.16 -31.14 -23.48
CA ASP A 130 -13.40 -31.34 -22.70
C ASP A 130 -13.25 -31.29 -21.17
N ARG A 131 -12.48 -30.31 -20.68
CA ARG A 131 -12.48 -29.94 -19.26
C ARG A 131 -12.82 -28.47 -19.13
N GLY A 132 -14.09 -28.21 -18.78
CA GLY A 132 -14.62 -26.87 -18.52
C GLY A 132 -13.75 -26.08 -17.53
N PRO A 133 -13.85 -24.75 -17.51
CA PRO A 133 -12.97 -23.92 -16.70
C PRO A 133 -13.25 -24.25 -15.22
N GLY A 134 -12.37 -25.08 -14.68
CA GLY A 134 -12.17 -25.23 -13.26
C GLY A 134 -11.95 -23.82 -12.74
N ARG A 135 -12.86 -23.42 -11.87
CA ARG A 135 -12.85 -22.15 -11.17
C ARG A 135 -11.65 -22.22 -10.23
N ASP A 136 -10.47 -21.98 -10.77
CA ASP A 136 -9.31 -21.53 -10.02
C ASP A 136 -9.72 -20.14 -9.51
N SER A 137 -10.48 -20.14 -8.41
CA SER A 137 -10.37 -19.08 -7.44
C SER A 137 -8.94 -19.15 -6.93
N ASP A 138 -8.04 -18.60 -7.75
CA ASP A 138 -6.88 -17.88 -7.30
C ASP A 138 -7.44 -16.80 -6.36
N ARG A 139 -7.68 -17.23 -5.12
CA ARG A 139 -7.85 -16.38 -3.96
C ARG A 139 -6.46 -15.81 -3.72
N GLY A 140 -5.97 -15.06 -4.71
CA GLY A 140 -4.75 -14.28 -4.65
C GLY A 140 -4.89 -13.49 -3.38
N GLU A 141 -3.91 -13.70 -2.49
CA GLU A 141 -3.85 -13.16 -1.14
C GLU A 141 -4.41 -11.74 -1.17
N GLU A 142 -5.69 -11.60 -0.80
CA GLU A 142 -6.30 -10.30 -0.58
C GLU A 142 -5.46 -9.75 0.55
N THR A 143 -4.54 -8.86 0.20
CA THR A 143 -3.85 -8.01 1.16
C THR A 143 -4.95 -7.43 2.01
N PHE A 144 -5.11 -7.98 3.20
CA PHE A 144 -6.29 -7.80 4.04
C PHE A 144 -6.21 -6.37 4.52
N ARG A 145 -6.72 -5.46 3.68
CA ARG A 145 -6.58 -4.04 3.88
C ARG A 145 -7.53 -3.69 5.01
N ASP A 146 -6.96 -3.41 6.16
CA ASP A 146 -7.71 -2.98 7.32
C ASP A 146 -7.95 -1.47 7.23
N PRO A 147 -9.18 -1.01 6.92
CA PRO A 147 -9.50 0.41 6.85
C PRO A 147 -9.30 1.12 8.20
N GLY A 148 -9.46 0.40 9.32
CA GLY A 148 -9.17 0.92 10.66
C GLY A 148 -7.67 1.21 10.82
N GLY A 149 -6.83 0.23 10.50
CA GLY A 149 -5.38 0.32 10.50
C GLY A 149 -4.84 1.39 9.55
N ASP A 150 -5.42 1.54 8.37
CA ASP A 150 -5.09 2.60 7.42
C ASP A 150 -5.34 4.00 8.00
N LEU A 151 -6.50 4.18 8.65
CA LEU A 151 -6.85 5.44 9.28
C LEU A 151 -5.98 5.72 10.51
N PHE A 152 -5.69 4.68 11.30
CA PHE A 152 -4.82 4.75 12.46
C PHE A 152 -3.41 5.19 12.05
N LEU A 153 -2.83 4.53 11.04
CA LEU A 153 -1.52 4.88 10.52
C LEU A 153 -1.48 6.32 9.99
N TRP A 154 -2.50 6.71 9.21
CA TRP A 154 -2.63 8.07 8.74
C TRP A 154 -2.65 9.08 9.89
N ALA A 155 -3.35 8.80 11.00
CA ALA A 155 -3.40 9.66 12.18
C ALA A 155 -2.08 9.73 12.96
N ILE A 156 -1.35 8.61 13.07
CA ILE A 156 -0.04 8.55 13.73
C ILE A 156 1.01 9.35 12.97
N LEU A 157 1.06 9.24 11.64
CA LEU A 157 2.05 9.92 10.81
C LEU A 157 2.00 11.45 10.92
N GLN A 158 0.83 12.00 11.25
CA GLN A 158 0.61 13.43 11.50
C GLN A 158 0.60 13.83 12.98
N ASN A 159 0.93 12.89 13.89
CA ASN A 159 0.96 13.10 15.34
C ASN A 159 -0.38 13.62 15.91
N LYS A 160 -1.49 12.99 15.53
CA LYS A 160 -2.83 13.35 16.01
C LYS A 160 -3.37 12.28 16.96
N LYS A 161 -2.99 12.40 18.24
CA LYS A 161 -3.32 11.43 19.30
C LYS A 161 -4.81 11.09 19.37
N GLU A 162 -5.69 12.09 19.51
CA GLU A 162 -7.14 11.85 19.68
C GLU A 162 -7.77 11.14 18.46
N LEU A 163 -7.31 11.46 17.24
CA LEU A 163 -7.77 10.76 16.03
C LEU A 163 -7.23 9.33 15.96
N ALA A 164 -5.99 9.11 16.41
CA ALA A 164 -5.40 7.79 16.46
C ALA A 164 -6.12 6.89 17.49
N GLU A 165 -6.52 7.44 18.64
CA GLU A 165 -7.31 6.70 19.64
C GLU A 165 -8.66 6.25 19.07
N ILE A 166 -9.38 7.15 18.38
CA ILE A 166 -10.65 6.81 17.72
C ILE A 166 -10.43 5.78 16.62
N ALA A 167 -9.38 5.93 15.80
CA ALA A 167 -9.10 4.99 14.72
C ALA A 167 -8.67 3.61 15.25
N TRP A 168 -7.95 3.56 16.38
CA TRP A 168 -7.55 2.31 17.04
C TRP A 168 -8.74 1.49 17.50
N GLU A 169 -9.82 2.13 17.97
CA GLU A 169 -11.08 1.47 18.31
C GLU A 169 -11.75 0.79 17.09
N GLN A 170 -11.30 1.08 15.87
CA GLN A 170 -11.84 0.55 14.62
C GLN A 170 -10.91 -0.46 13.92
N VAL A 171 -9.72 -0.74 14.50
CA VAL A 171 -8.80 -1.76 14.00
C VAL A 171 -9.35 -3.13 14.36
N GLU A 172 -9.46 -4.03 13.37
CA GLU A 172 -10.02 -5.38 13.51
C GLU A 172 -8.93 -6.47 13.51
#